data_AF-A0A1Q6YV26-F1
#
_entry.id   AF-A0A1Q6YV26-F1
#
_cell.length_a   1.000
_cell.length_b   1.000
_cell.length_c   1.000
_cell.angle_alpha   90.00
_cell.angle_beta   90.00
_cell.angle_gamma   90.00
#
_symmetry.space_group_name_H-M   'P 1'
#
loop_
_entity.id
_entity.type
_entity.pdbx_description
1 polymer ?
#
loop_
_entity_poly.entity_id
_entity_poly.type
_entity_poly.pdbx_seq_one_letter_code
_entity_poly.pdbx_strand_id
1 'polypeptide(L)'
;MPEEPPPSLITLTHVIYALHAVSLIMGIIGVATIVGAFLTGWPSIIAVILNYVKRSEARGTWLESHFRWQIRTFWFGLLWVTLCLLFVVATLGIGILIAWLPLGLVGLWFIYRVARGWLRLIDRRPMYP
;
A
#
# COMPACT_ATOMS: atom_id res chain seq x y z
N MET A 1 -15.23 -24.12 1.47
CA MET A 1 -14.53 -23.33 0.43
C MET A 1 -14.87 -21.86 0.69
N PRO A 2 -13.94 -20.91 0.45
CA PRO A 2 -14.28 -19.50 0.60
C PRO A 2 -15.50 -19.18 -0.25
N GLU A 3 -16.39 -18.33 0.27
CA GLU A 3 -17.54 -17.85 -0.47
C GLU A 3 -17.07 -16.97 -1.64
N GLU A 4 -17.78 -17.04 -2.77
CA GLU A 4 -17.44 -16.23 -3.93
C GLU A 4 -17.83 -14.77 -3.65
N PRO A 5 -16.89 -13.82 -3.72
CA PRO A 5 -17.18 -12.43 -3.40
C PRO A 5 -18.09 -11.80 -4.46
N PRO A 6 -18.94 -10.82 -4.08
CA PRO A 6 -19.79 -10.13 -5.04
C PRO A 6 -18.91 -9.38 -6.06
N PRO A 7 -19.32 -9.28 -7.35
CA PRO A 7 -18.53 -8.62 -8.39
C PRO A 7 -18.12 -7.19 -8.05
N SER A 8 -18.99 -6.44 -7.37
CA SER A 8 -18.71 -5.07 -6.93
C SER A 8 -17.54 -4.99 -5.94
N LEU A 9 -17.33 -6.00 -5.11
CA LEU A 9 -16.23 -6.05 -4.14
C LEU A 9 -14.90 -6.38 -4.82
N ILE A 10 -14.93 -7.20 -5.87
CA ILE A 10 -13.76 -7.44 -6.74
C ILE A 10 -13.38 -6.13 -7.44
N THR A 11 -14.35 -5.44 -8.05
CA THR A 11 -14.13 -4.13 -8.68
C THR A 11 -13.56 -3.12 -7.69
N LEU A 12 -14.13 -3.03 -6.48
CA LEU A 12 -13.60 -2.17 -5.43
C LEU A 12 -12.15 -2.51 -5.09
N THR A 13 -11.80 -3.79 -4.99
CA THR A 13 -10.43 -4.20 -4.69
C THR A 13 -9.46 -3.76 -5.78
N HIS A 14 -9.87 -3.78 -7.06
CA HIS A 14 -9.11 -3.19 -8.16
C HIS A 14 -8.97 -1.68 -8.03
N VAL A 15 -10.05 -0.97 -7.70
CA VAL A 15 -10.02 0.48 -7.45
C VAL A 15 -9.03 0.83 -6.34
N ILE A 16 -9.00 0.05 -5.25
CA ILE A 16 -8.06 0.26 -4.14
C ILE A 16 -6.60 0.07 -4.59
N TYR A 17 -6.29 -0.96 -5.39
CA TYR A 17 -4.95 -1.13 -5.96
C TYR A 17 -4.59 0.02 -6.92
N ALA A 18 -5.55 0.48 -7.73
CA ALA A 18 -5.35 1.62 -8.62
C ALA A 18 -5.05 2.91 -7.86
N LEU A 19 -5.78 3.19 -6.78
CA LEU A 19 -5.53 4.35 -5.91
C LEU A 19 -4.12 4.32 -5.32
N HIS A 20 -3.68 3.17 -4.81
CA HIS A 20 -2.31 2.99 -4.33
C HIS A 20 -1.27 3.18 -5.45
N ALA A 21 -1.52 2.65 -6.65
CA ALA A 21 -0.63 2.81 -7.80
C ALA A 21 -0.55 4.27 -8.27
N VAL A 22 -1.68 4.99 -8.33
CA VAL A 22 -1.72 6.42 -8.65
C VAL A 22 -0.88 7.21 -7.65
N SER A 23 -1.01 6.93 -6.35
CA SER A 23 -0.16 7.54 -5.33
C SER A 23 1.34 7.26 -5.56
N LEU A 24 1.72 6.05 -5.97
CA LEU A 24 3.12 5.74 -6.32
C LEU A 24 3.60 6.52 -7.55
N ILE A 25 2.79 6.56 -8.61
CA ILE A 25 3.09 7.29 -9.85
C ILE A 25 3.27 8.79 -9.56
N MET A 26 2.38 9.38 -8.75
CA MET A 26 2.50 10.77 -8.33
C MET A 26 3.82 11.05 -7.60
N GLY A 27 4.31 10.10 -6.80
CA GLY A 27 5.60 10.28 -6.12
C GLY A 27 6.84 9.94 -6.97
N ILE A 28 6.67 9.31 -8.13
CA ILE A 28 7.73 9.10 -9.12
C ILE A 28 7.87 10.36 -10.00
N ILE A 29 6.73 10.91 -10.45
CA ILE A 29 6.68 11.99 -11.45
C ILE A 29 6.68 13.38 -10.79
N GLY A 30 6.11 13.50 -9.59
CA GLY A 30 5.93 14.78 -8.91
C GLY A 30 7.13 15.22 -8.07
N VAL A 31 6.99 16.39 -7.45
CA VAL A 31 7.95 16.96 -6.48
C VAL A 31 7.88 16.28 -5.10
N ALA A 32 6.83 15.51 -4.83
CA ALA A 32 6.75 14.66 -3.64
C ALA A 32 7.48 13.35 -3.91
N THR A 33 8.27 12.85 -2.95
CA THR A 33 8.90 11.52 -3.07
C THR A 33 7.86 10.41 -3.15
N ILE A 34 8.20 9.25 -3.75
CA ILE A 34 7.36 8.02 -3.81
C ILE A 34 6.70 7.74 -2.45
N VAL A 35 7.52 7.84 -1.40
CA VAL A 35 7.13 7.62 -0.01
C VAL A 35 6.13 8.66 0.49
N GLY A 36 6.41 9.95 0.28
CA GLY A 36 5.53 11.04 0.71
C GLY A 36 4.17 10.94 0.00
N ALA A 37 4.17 10.83 -1.33
CA ALA A 37 2.95 10.72 -2.12
C ALA A 37 2.11 9.48 -1.78
N PHE A 38 2.73 8.37 -1.35
CA PHE A 38 2.00 7.19 -0.92
C PHE A 38 1.37 7.31 0.47
N LEU A 39 1.98 8.01 1.41
CA LEU A 39 1.45 8.08 2.79
C LEU A 39 0.56 9.30 3.03
N THR A 40 0.85 10.40 2.37
CA THR A 40 0.11 11.67 2.55
C THR A 40 -0.70 12.05 1.33
N GLY A 41 -0.55 11.34 0.21
CA GLY A 41 -1.39 11.53 -0.96
C GLY A 41 -2.82 11.09 -0.67
N TRP A 42 -3.77 11.96 -1.01
CA TRP A 42 -5.19 11.69 -0.90
C TRP A 42 -5.62 10.33 -1.51
N PRO A 43 -5.03 9.80 -2.60
CA PRO A 43 -5.48 8.52 -3.17
C PRO A 43 -5.24 7.34 -2.21
N SER A 44 -4.05 7.23 -1.63
CA SER A 44 -3.70 6.13 -0.72
C SER A 44 -4.44 6.21 0.61
N ILE A 45 -4.72 7.42 1.11
CA ILE A 45 -5.56 7.61 2.30
C ILE A 45 -6.99 7.13 2.01
N ILE A 46 -7.57 7.50 0.87
CA ILE A 46 -8.88 6.99 0.45
C ILE A 46 -8.85 5.46 0.34
N ALA A 47 -7.79 4.90 -0.25
CA ALA A 47 -7.64 3.45 -0.42
C ALA A 47 -7.64 2.70 0.93
N VAL A 48 -6.92 3.18 1.95
CA VAL A 48 -6.93 2.54 3.28
C VAL A 48 -8.26 2.73 4.01
N ILE A 49 -8.93 3.87 3.84
CA ILE A 49 -10.27 4.09 4.40
C ILE A 49 -11.27 3.11 3.78
N LEU A 50 -11.30 3.00 2.44
CA LEU A 50 -12.17 2.06 1.72
C LEU A 50 -11.92 0.61 2.18
N ASN A 51 -10.66 0.25 2.36
CA ASN A 51 -10.31 -1.05 2.94
C ASN A 51 -10.98 -1.28 4.29
N TYR A 52 -10.88 -0.34 5.23
CA TYR A 52 -11.48 -0.52 6.57
C TYR A 52 -13.01 -0.56 6.53
N VAL A 53 -13.63 0.33 5.75
CA VAL A 53 -15.09 0.41 5.63
C VAL A 53 -15.66 -0.88 5.03
N LYS A 54 -14.99 -1.45 4.02
CA LYS A 54 -15.49 -2.60 3.26
C LYS A 54 -14.89 -3.95 3.67
N ARG A 55 -13.98 -3.97 4.65
CA ARG A 55 -13.33 -5.19 5.16
C ARG A 55 -14.33 -6.24 5.64
N SER A 56 -15.42 -5.83 6.28
CA SER A 56 -16.43 -6.75 6.83
C SER A 56 -17.12 -7.58 5.76
N GLU A 57 -17.32 -7.00 4.57
CA GLU A 57 -17.95 -7.62 3.38
C GLU A 57 -17.02 -8.64 2.70
N ALA A 58 -15.71 -8.54 2.91
CA ALA A 58 -14.74 -9.47 2.33
C ALA A 58 -14.53 -10.74 3.17
N ARG A 59 -15.05 -10.80 4.40
CA ARG A 59 -14.81 -11.93 5.33
C ARG A 59 -15.36 -13.24 4.77
N GLY A 60 -14.60 -14.32 4.93
CA GLY A 60 -15.00 -15.64 4.43
C GLY A 60 -14.85 -15.81 2.92
N THR A 61 -14.44 -14.76 2.19
CA THR A 61 -14.08 -14.81 0.77
C THR A 61 -12.56 -14.80 0.62
N TRP A 62 -12.06 -15.15 -0.58
CA TRP A 62 -10.63 -15.06 -0.88
C TRP A 62 -10.10 -13.61 -0.89
N LEU A 63 -10.97 -12.60 -1.04
CA LEU A 63 -10.61 -11.18 -0.99
C LEU A 63 -10.21 -10.71 0.42
N GLU A 64 -10.60 -11.42 1.48
CA GLU A 64 -10.20 -11.07 2.85
C GLU A 64 -8.67 -10.90 2.96
N SER A 65 -7.93 -11.79 2.29
CA SER A 65 -6.47 -11.77 2.23
C SER A 65 -5.92 -10.53 1.51
N HIS A 66 -6.62 -10.01 0.49
CA HIS A 66 -6.27 -8.79 -0.25
C HIS A 66 -6.51 -7.54 0.59
N PHE A 67 -7.66 -7.42 1.24
CA PHE A 67 -7.96 -6.29 2.14
C PHE A 67 -6.92 -6.21 3.26
N ARG A 68 -6.62 -7.34 3.89
CA ARG A 68 -5.55 -7.42 4.90
C ARG A 68 -4.17 -7.08 4.32
N TRP A 69 -3.87 -7.51 3.09
CA TRP A 69 -2.62 -7.18 2.42
C TRP A 69 -2.49 -5.68 2.17
N GLN A 70 -3.51 -5.03 1.62
CA GLN A 70 -3.52 -3.60 1.32
C GLN A 70 -3.40 -2.76 2.60
N ILE A 71 -4.18 -3.08 3.65
CA ILE A 71 -4.09 -2.43 4.97
C ILE A 71 -2.67 -2.55 5.54
N ARG A 72 -2.08 -3.76 5.52
CA ARG A 72 -0.70 -3.97 6.00
C ARG A 72 0.33 -3.21 5.17
N THR A 73 0.14 -3.08 3.85
CA THR A 73 1.03 -2.29 3.00
C THR A 73 1.06 -0.84 3.45
N PHE A 74 -0.11 -0.25 3.75
CA PHE A 74 -0.20 1.11 4.25
C PHE A 74 0.52 1.28 5.59
N TRP A 75 0.19 0.44 6.59
CA TRP A 75 0.74 0.59 7.94
C TRP A 75 2.22 0.23 8.07
N PHE A 76 2.70 -0.83 7.39
CA PHE A 76 4.13 -1.10 7.34
C PHE A 76 4.87 -0.02 6.57
N GLY A 77 4.25 0.51 5.51
CA GLY A 77 4.74 1.70 4.83
C GLY A 77 4.94 2.87 5.79
N LEU A 78 3.90 3.23 6.55
CA LEU A 78 3.96 4.29 7.55
C LEU A 78 5.07 4.03 8.57
N LEU A 79 5.13 2.80 9.11
CA LEU A 79 6.15 2.39 10.06
C LEU A 79 7.58 2.61 9.51
N TRP A 80 7.90 2.10 8.32
CA TRP A 80 9.25 2.22 7.76
C TRP A 80 9.67 3.67 7.54
N VAL A 81 8.71 4.51 7.17
CA VAL A 81 8.95 5.93 6.91
C VAL A 81 9.13 6.69 8.20
N THR A 82 8.34 6.40 9.23
CA THR A 82 8.56 6.90 10.58
C THR A 82 9.92 6.48 11.11
N LEU A 83 10.36 5.24 10.89
CA LEU A 83 11.70 4.79 11.29
C LEU A 83 12.81 5.54 10.54
N CYS A 84 12.66 5.79 9.24
CA CYS A 84 13.61 6.61 8.47
C CYS A 84 13.69 8.04 9.02
N LEU A 85 12.54 8.64 9.36
CA LEU A 85 12.48 9.98 9.95
C LEU A 85 13.14 10.02 11.33
N LEU A 86 12.83 9.04 12.20
CA LEU A 86 13.45 8.92 13.52
C LEU A 86 14.96 8.74 13.42
N PHE A 87 15.45 7.99 12.44
CA PHE A 87 16.88 7.86 12.17
C PHE A 87 17.53 9.20 11.81
N VAL A 88 16.91 10.00 10.94
CA VAL A 88 17.40 11.35 10.60
C VAL A 88 17.41 12.26 11.83
N VAL A 89 16.35 12.25 12.65
CA VAL A 89 16.27 13.06 13.87
C VAL A 89 17.31 12.63 14.90
N ALA A 90 17.46 11.32 15.14
CA ALA A 90 18.42 10.77 16.11
C ALA A 90 19.89 11.07 15.73
N THR A 91 20.17 11.27 14.45
CA THR A 91 21.50 11.65 13.93
C THR A 91 21.67 13.17 13.79
N LEU A 92 20.82 13.96 14.45
CA LEU A 92 20.81 15.43 14.38
C LEU A 92 20.75 15.98 12.94
N GLY A 93 20.08 15.25 12.05
CA GLY A 93 19.93 15.60 10.63
C GLY A 93 20.99 15.03 9.70
N ILE A 94 22.15 14.57 10.20
CA ILE A 94 23.25 14.04 9.36
C ILE A 94 22.80 12.80 8.57
N GLY A 95 21.92 11.99 9.15
CA GLY A 95 21.38 10.79 8.51
C GLY A 95 20.67 11.05 7.18
N ILE A 96 20.25 12.30 6.88
CA ILE A 96 19.62 12.64 5.61
C ILE A 96 20.51 12.34 4.39
N LEU A 97 21.84 12.43 4.57
CA LEU A 97 22.82 12.17 3.52
C LEU A 97 22.78 10.72 3.01
N ILE A 98 22.26 9.80 3.83
CA ILE A 98 22.15 8.38 3.51
C ILE A 98 20.71 7.85 3.56
N ALA A 99 19.75 8.62 4.09
CA ALA A 99 18.35 8.23 4.23
C ALA A 99 17.65 7.94 2.89
N TRP A 100 18.19 8.43 1.77
CA TRP A 100 17.69 8.12 0.44
C TRP A 100 17.81 6.61 0.09
N LEU A 101 18.77 5.89 0.68
CA LEU A 101 18.93 4.44 0.50
C LEU A 101 17.75 3.64 1.10
N PRO A 102 17.46 3.72 2.42
CA PRO A 102 16.31 3.02 2.99
C PRO A 102 14.98 3.52 2.42
N LEU A 103 14.84 4.82 2.12
CA LEU A 103 13.63 5.33 1.45
C LEU A 103 13.43 4.77 0.05
N GLY A 104 14.52 4.61 -0.73
CA GLY A 104 14.49 3.94 -2.03
C GLY A 104 14.06 2.48 -1.93
N LEU A 105 14.59 1.74 -0.94
CA LEU A 105 14.17 0.36 -0.67
C LEU A 105 12.69 0.27 -0.30
N VAL A 106 12.19 1.20 0.53
CA VAL A 106 10.75 1.29 0.86
C VAL A 106 9.91 1.59 -0.39
N GLY A 107 10.37 2.48 -1.27
CA GLY A 107 9.72 2.76 -2.56
C GLY A 107 9.62 1.52 -3.45
N LEU A 108 10.73 0.79 -3.64
CA LEU A 108 10.73 -0.48 -4.39
C LEU A 108 9.82 -1.53 -3.75
N TRP A 109 9.85 -1.62 -2.42
CA TRP A 109 8.98 -2.50 -1.67
C TRP A 109 7.50 -2.17 -1.89
N PHE A 110 7.10 -0.89 -1.92
CA PHE A 110 5.73 -0.50 -2.25
C PHE A 110 5.32 -0.92 -3.65
N ILE A 111 6.16 -0.65 -4.65
CA ILE A 111 5.91 -1.04 -6.05
C ILE A 111 5.67 -2.55 -6.14
N TYR A 112 6.57 -3.34 -5.53
CA TYR A 112 6.41 -4.80 -5.45
C TYR A 112 5.09 -5.20 -4.78
N ARG A 113 4.75 -4.62 -3.63
CA ARG A 113 3.54 -4.96 -2.85
C ARG A 113 2.26 -4.68 -3.64
N VAL A 114 2.20 -3.55 -4.33
CA VAL A 114 1.04 -3.15 -5.15
C VAL A 114 0.95 -4.03 -6.39
N ALA A 115 2.04 -4.18 -7.15
CA ALA A 115 2.07 -5.00 -8.36
C ALA A 115 1.74 -6.47 -8.05
N ARG A 116 2.38 -7.06 -7.04
CA ARG A 116 2.14 -8.46 -6.65
C ARG A 116 0.69 -8.68 -6.19
N GLY A 117 0.15 -7.74 -5.44
CA GLY A 117 -1.23 -7.80 -4.96
C GLY A 117 -2.26 -7.73 -6.08
N TRP A 118 -2.02 -6.82 -7.03
CA TRP A 118 -2.91 -6.62 -8.17
C TRP A 118 -2.86 -7.77 -9.16
N LEU A 119 -1.67 -8.32 -9.47
CA LEU A 119 -1.53 -9.50 -10.34
C LEU A 119 -2.30 -10.71 -9.79
N ARG A 120 -2.20 -10.97 -8.48
CA ARG A 120 -2.97 -12.06 -7.86
C ARG A 120 -4.48 -11.83 -7.90
N LEU A 121 -4.91 -10.58 -7.77
CA LEU A 121 -6.32 -10.24 -7.89
C LEU A 121 -6.84 -10.52 -9.31
N ILE A 122 -6.05 -10.19 -10.35
CA ILE A 122 -6.35 -10.50 -11.75
C ILE A 122 -6.47 -12.01 -11.95
N ASP A 123 -5.55 -12.78 -11.36
CA ASP A 123 -5.57 -14.25 -11.40
C ASP A 123 -6.69 -14.89 -10.55
N ARG A 124 -7.50 -14.08 -9.85
CA ARG A 124 -8.52 -14.52 -8.87
C ARG A 124 -7.97 -15.47 -7.81
N ARG A 125 -6.77 -15.17 -7.30
CA ARG A 125 -6.08 -15.96 -6.28
C ARG A 125 -5.94 -15.15 -5.00
N PRO A 126 -6.12 -15.77 -3.81
CA PRO A 126 -5.85 -15.10 -2.55
C PRO A 126 -4.38 -14.71 -2.41
N MET A 127 -4.10 -13.73 -1.54
CA MET A 127 -2.74 -13.29 -1.25
C MET A 127 -1.90 -14.31 -0.49
N TYR A 128 -2.55 -15.09 0.35
CA TYR A 128 -1.97 -16.20 1.10
C TYR A 128 -3.12 -17.16 1.45
N PRO A 129 -2.81 -18.43 1.78
CA PRO A 129 -3.81 -19.42 2.15
C PRO A 129 -4.70 -18.97 3.32
#